data_AF-A0A9P8IXP4-F1
#
_entry.id   AF-A0A9P8IXP4-F1
#
_cell.length_a   1.000
_cell.length_b   1.000
_cell.length_c   1.000
_cell.angle_alpha   90.00
_cell.angle_beta   90.00
_cell.angle_gamma   90.00
#
_symmetry.space_group_name_H-M   'P 1'
#
loop_
_entity.id
_entity.type
_entity.pdbx_description
1 polymer ?
#
loop_
_entity_poly.entity_id
_entity_poly.type
_entity_poly.pdbx_seq_one_letter_code
_entity_poly.pdbx_strand_id
1 'polypeptide(L)'
;HDRAMTFTEIAQQTKVQPNEIEHLIMKALSLGLVRGTIDQVAEVARITWVQPKVLDKGQIINMRERLRAWDDGVNKLGNWIESSGQEIWAA
;
A
#
# COMPACT_ATOMS: atom_id res chain seq x y z
N HIS A 1 5.75 2.95 1.39
CA HIS A 1 4.85 2.44 0.35
C HIS A 1 3.93 3.58 -0.04
N ASP A 2 4.37 4.43 -0.96
CA ASP A 2 3.49 5.45 -1.52
C ASP A 2 2.45 4.73 -2.39
N ARG A 3 1.17 4.92 -2.08
CA ARG A 3 0.04 4.34 -2.82
C ARG A 3 -0.47 5.34 -3.84
N ALA A 4 0.45 6.03 -4.49
CA ALA A 4 0.20 6.92 -5.62
C ALA A 4 0.21 6.09 -6.90
N MET A 5 -0.83 6.24 -7.71
CA MET A 5 -0.92 5.64 -9.04
C MET A 5 -1.21 6.75 -10.05
N THR A 6 -0.49 6.76 -11.15
CA THR A 6 -0.74 7.70 -12.24
C THR A 6 -1.97 7.30 -13.05
N PHE A 7 -2.65 8.25 -13.67
CA PHE A 7 -3.80 7.95 -14.55
C PHE A 7 -3.38 7.05 -15.72
N THR A 8 -2.15 7.20 -16.20
CA THR A 8 -1.57 6.34 -17.25
C THR A 8 -1.47 4.88 -16.81
N GLU A 9 -0.94 4.60 -15.61
CA GLU A 9 -0.85 3.23 -15.08
C GLU A 9 -2.24 2.62 -14.91
N ILE A 10 -3.20 3.40 -14.39
CA ILE A 10 -4.58 2.93 -14.22
C ILE A 10 -5.22 2.63 -15.58
N ALA A 11 -5.02 3.48 -16.58
CA ALA A 11 -5.53 3.27 -17.94
C ALA A 11 -4.96 2.01 -18.59
N GLN A 12 -3.65 1.76 -18.44
CA GLN A 12 -3.01 0.55 -18.97
C GLN A 12 -3.57 -0.74 -18.35
N GLN A 13 -3.85 -0.72 -17.04
CA GLN A 13 -4.36 -1.91 -16.34
C GLN A 13 -5.86 -2.14 -16.56
N THR A 14 -6.65 -1.05 -16.64
CA THR A 14 -8.11 -1.12 -16.78
C THR A 14 -8.59 -1.13 -18.22
N LYS A 15 -7.73 -0.75 -19.18
CA LYS A 15 -8.05 -0.58 -20.61
C LYS A 15 -9.18 0.44 -20.86
N VAL A 16 -9.38 1.37 -19.93
CA VAL A 16 -10.32 2.48 -20.06
C VAL A 16 -9.63 3.65 -20.75
N GLN A 17 -10.39 4.44 -21.52
CA GLN A 17 -9.85 5.61 -22.20
C GLN A 17 -9.37 6.66 -21.18
N PRO A 18 -8.29 7.42 -21.47
CA PRO A 18 -7.74 8.40 -20.51
C PRO A 18 -8.76 9.42 -19.99
N ASN A 19 -9.71 9.84 -20.84
CA ASN A 19 -10.79 10.77 -20.50
C ASN A 19 -11.83 10.20 -19.51
N GLU A 20 -11.92 8.88 -19.36
CA GLU A 20 -12.88 8.21 -18.48
C GLU A 20 -12.25 7.75 -17.15
N ILE A 21 -10.94 7.88 -16.99
CA ILE A 21 -10.21 7.42 -15.79
C ILE A 21 -10.68 8.14 -14.54
N GLU A 22 -10.88 9.45 -14.63
CA GLU A 22 -11.36 10.23 -13.49
C GLU A 22 -12.74 9.76 -13.03
N HIS A 23 -13.66 9.55 -13.97
CA HIS A 23 -15.00 9.02 -13.69
C HIS A 23 -14.96 7.63 -13.08
N LEU A 24 -14.05 6.76 -13.55
CA LEU A 24 -13.86 5.43 -12.98
C LEU A 24 -13.41 5.51 -11.51
N ILE A 25 -12.42 6.36 -11.22
CA ILE A 25 -11.90 6.53 -9.85
C ILE A 25 -12.96 7.15 -8.95
N MET A 26 -13.68 8.17 -9.41
CA MET A 26 -14.81 8.77 -8.68
C MET A 26 -15.90 7.74 -8.36
N LYS A 27 -16.21 6.84 -9.30
CA LYS A 27 -17.18 5.76 -9.08
C LYS A 27 -16.68 4.77 -8.04
N ALA A 28 -15.41 4.39 -8.08
CA ALA A 28 -14.82 3.50 -7.08
C ALA A 28 -14.81 4.12 -5.67
N LEU A 29 -14.57 5.43 -5.56
CA LEU A 29 -14.69 6.20 -4.31
C LEU A 29 -16.14 6.25 -3.82
N SER A 30 -17.09 6.56 -4.71
CA SER A 30 -18.52 6.68 -4.39
C SER A 30 -19.13 5.36 -3.93
N LEU A 31 -18.69 4.24 -4.52
CA LEU A 31 -19.11 2.89 -4.12
C LEU A 31 -18.38 2.39 -2.86
N GLY A 32 -17.44 3.15 -2.32
CA GLY A 32 -16.66 2.75 -1.14
C GLY A 32 -15.70 1.59 -1.37
N LEU A 33 -15.37 1.28 -2.63
CA LEU A 33 -14.40 0.24 -2.97
C LEU A 33 -12.98 0.66 -2.59
N VAL A 34 -12.70 1.96 -2.67
CA VAL A 34 -11.43 2.59 -2.30
C VAL A 34 -11.70 3.89 -1.52
N ARG A 35 -10.73 4.33 -0.74
CA ARG A 35 -10.71 5.68 -0.14
C ARG A 35 -9.39 6.34 -0.48
N GLY A 36 -9.41 7.65 -0.71
CA GLY A 36 -8.25 8.38 -1.18
C GLY A 36 -8.58 9.76 -1.70
N THR A 37 -7.60 10.38 -2.35
CA THR A 37 -7.70 11.69 -2.99
C THR A 37 -7.28 11.59 -4.45
N ILE A 38 -7.89 12.40 -5.30
CA ILE A 38 -7.53 12.54 -6.72
C ILE A 38 -6.89 13.91 -6.90
N ASP A 39 -5.72 13.93 -7.54
CA ASP A 39 -5.10 15.14 -8.06
C ASP A 39 -5.15 15.06 -9.59
N GLN A 40 -6.13 15.76 -10.18
CA GLN A 40 -6.34 15.74 -11.63
C GLN A 40 -5.24 16.53 -12.36
N VAL A 41 -4.72 17.61 -11.78
CA VAL A 41 -3.67 18.42 -12.42
C VAL A 41 -2.36 17.65 -12.50
N ALA A 42 -2.03 16.91 -11.45
CA ALA A 42 -0.88 16.00 -11.45
C ALA A 42 -1.16 14.64 -12.12
N GLU A 43 -2.41 14.37 -12.52
CA GLU A 43 -2.88 13.07 -13.03
C GLU A 43 -2.54 11.88 -12.11
N VAL A 44 -2.68 12.08 -10.79
CA VAL A 44 -2.31 11.09 -9.76
C VAL A 44 -3.47 10.82 -8.80
N ALA A 45 -3.76 9.54 -8.57
CA ALA A 45 -4.67 9.08 -7.54
C ALA A 45 -3.89 8.53 -6.34
N ARG A 46 -4.16 9.06 -5.15
CA ARG A 46 -3.55 8.58 -3.88
C ARG A 46 -4.57 7.75 -3.11
N ILE A 47 -4.35 6.43 -3.06
CA ILE A 47 -5.26 5.48 -2.43
C ILE A 47 -4.81 5.15 -1.02
N THR A 48 -5.57 5.58 -0.01
CA THR A 48 -5.24 5.33 1.41
C THR A 48 -5.79 4.00 1.90
N TRP A 49 -6.89 3.53 1.32
CA TRP A 49 -7.56 2.30 1.75
C TRP A 49 -8.27 1.61 0.58
N VAL A 50 -8.38 0.29 0.67
CA VAL A 50 -9.06 -0.57 -0.31
C VAL A 50 -9.98 -1.54 0.42
N GLN A 51 -11.12 -1.86 -0.17
CA GLN A 51 -12.07 -2.82 0.40
C GLN A 51 -11.44 -4.21 0.50
N PRO A 52 -11.53 -4.89 1.67
CA PRO A 52 -11.10 -6.27 1.81
C PRO A 52 -11.86 -7.18 0.84
N LYS A 53 -11.14 -8.11 0.21
CA LYS A 53 -11.70 -9.11 -0.71
C LYS A 53 -11.41 -10.52 -0.21
N VAL A 54 -12.14 -11.49 -0.75
CA VAL A 54 -11.81 -12.91 -0.56
C VAL A 54 -10.44 -13.20 -1.15
N LEU A 55 -9.61 -13.94 -0.41
CA LEU A 55 -8.24 -14.25 -0.77
C LEU A 55 -8.10 -15.72 -1.17
N ASP A 56 -7.28 -15.98 -2.18
CA ASP A 56 -6.85 -17.33 -2.52
C ASP A 56 -5.65 -17.79 -1.66
N LYS A 57 -5.35 -19.09 -1.68
CA LYS A 57 -4.25 -19.67 -0.88
C LYS A 57 -2.89 -19.04 -1.22
N GLY A 58 -2.63 -18.68 -2.47
CA GLY A 58 -1.38 -18.05 -2.89
C GLY A 58 -1.25 -16.64 -2.32
N GLN A 59 -2.33 -15.86 -2.32
CA GLN A 59 -2.36 -14.53 -1.70
C GLN A 59 -2.11 -14.60 -0.19
N ILE A 60 -2.65 -15.62 0.50
CA ILE A 60 -2.40 -15.85 1.93
C ILE A 60 -0.91 -16.15 2.20
N ILE A 61 -0.27 -16.96 1.34
CA ILE A 61 1.16 -17.25 1.44
C ILE A 61 1.99 -15.97 1.31
N ASN A 62 1.68 -15.13 0.33
CA ASN A 62 2.36 -13.84 0.16
C ASN A 62 2.18 -12.91 1.37
N MET A 63 1.00 -12.93 2.00
CA MET A 63 0.78 -12.17 3.24
C MET A 63 1.65 -12.69 4.39
N ARG A 64 1.75 -14.02 4.53
CA ARG A 64 2.63 -14.65 5.54
C ARG A 64 4.09 -14.25 5.34
N GLU A 65 4.57 -14.25 4.11
CA GLU A 65 5.96 -13.86 3.81
C GLU A 65 6.23 -12.40 4.15
N ARG A 66 5.29 -11.50 3.85
CA ARG A 66 5.40 -10.09 4.24
C ARG A 66 5.44 -9.91 5.76
N LEU A 67 4.61 -10.66 6.50
CA LEU A 67 4.61 -10.64 7.96
C LEU A 67 5.93 -11.16 8.53
N ARG A 68 6.48 -12.24 7.96
CA ARG A 68 7.77 -12.78 8.37
C ARG A 68 8.91 -11.79 8.11
N ALA A 69 8.93 -11.15 6.94
CA ALA A 69 9.95 -10.13 6.64
C ALA A 69 9.86 -8.93 7.59
N TRP A 70 8.65 -8.56 8.01
CA TRP A 70 8.45 -7.52 9.03
C TRP A 70 8.95 -7.97 10.41
N ASP A 71 8.61 -9.19 10.83
CA ASP A 71 9.08 -9.79 12.09
C ASP A 71 10.62 -9.86 12.15
N ASP A 72 11.25 -10.35 11.08
CA ASP A 72 12.71 -10.36 10.94
C ASP A 72 13.31 -8.94 11.05
N GLY A 73 12.62 -7.93 10.51
CA GLY A 73 13.01 -6.53 10.60
C GLY A 73 12.93 -5.99 12.04
N VAL A 74 11.86 -6.33 12.77
CA VAL A 74 11.69 -5.97 14.18
C VAL A 74 12.73 -6.65 15.06
N ASN A 75 13.00 -7.94 14.83
CA ASN A 75 14.02 -8.68 15.58
C ASN A 75 15.42 -8.10 15.36
N LYS A 76 15.78 -7.74 14.13
CA LYS A 76 17.04 -7.05 13.83
C LYS A 76 17.14 -5.70 14.55
N LEU A 77 16.07 -4.92 14.55
CA LEU A 77 16.03 -3.64 15.26
C LEU A 77 16.18 -3.85 16.77
N GLY A 78 15.51 -4.86 17.34
CA GLY A 78 15.62 -5.23 18.75
C GLY A 78 17.06 -5.58 19.13
N ASN A 79 17.70 -6.47 18.37
CA ASN A 79 19.09 -6.84 18.60
C ASN A 79 20.05 -5.65 18.50
N TRP A 80 19.80 -4.73 17.56
CA TRP A 80 20.60 -3.50 17.42
C TRP A 80 20.41 -2.53 18.59
N ILE A 81 19.17 -2.39 19.09
CA ILE A 81 18.88 -1.59 20.28
C ILE A 81 19.57 -2.19 21.50
N GLU A 82 19.54 -3.51 21.66
CA GLU A 82 20.15 -4.20 22.79
C GLU A 82 21.69 -4.04 22.77
N SER A 83 22.32 -4.19 21.60
CA SER A 83 23.77 -4.00 21.46
C SER A 83 24.22 -2.55 21.65
N SER A 84 23.44 -1.58 21.16
CA SER A 84 23.78 -0.16 21.25
C SER A 84 23.39 0.45 22.59
N GLY A 85 22.36 -0.11 23.25
CA GLY A 85 21.86 0.34 24.54
C GLY A 85 22.66 -0.17 25.72
N GLN A 86 23.46 -1.24 25.58
CA GLN A 86 24.28 -1.79 26.67
C GLN A 86 25.12 -0.74 27.41
N GLU A 87 25.60 0.31 26.73
CA GLU A 87 26.35 1.41 27.35
C GLU A 87 25.48 2.36 28.20
N ILE A 88 24.17 2.42 27.96
CA ILE A 88 23.22 3.33 28.65
C ILE A 88 22.50 2.62 29.81
N TRP A 89 22.21 1.32 29.69
CA TRP A 89 21.47 0.56 30.70
C TRP A 89 22.34 0.03 31.86
N ALA A 90 23.67 0.07 31.73
CA ALA A 90 24.61 -0.38 32.77
C ALA A 90 25.18 0.75 33.66
N ALA A 91 24.64 1.97 33.56
CA ALA A 91 25.02 3.14 34.37
C ALA A 91 24.04 3.41 35.52
#